data_AF-A0A7W6FW31-F1
#
_entry.id   AF-A0A7W6FW31-F1
#
_cell.length_a   1.000
_cell.length_b   1.000
_cell.length_c   1.000
_cell.angle_alpha   90.00
_cell.angle_beta   90.00
_cell.angle_gamma   90.00
#
_symmetry.space_group_name_H-M   'P 1'
#
loop_
_entity.id
_entity.type
_entity.pdbx_description
1 polymer ?
#
loop_
_entity_poly.entity_id
_entity_poly.type
_entity_poly.pdbx_seq_one_letter_code
_entity_poly.pdbx_strand_id
1 'polypeptide(L)'
;MAKDAETPTGRKSAETPKICFVMMPISDVDGYPAGHFREVYAQLIEPAVTQAGYECSLATSTNSAHMIHLDVVTKVATADLCICDMSTNNPNVMFEYGIRQAFDKPTVLIRDSITTRIFDVNGFRDITYDHTLRIGNILSARASITKAIEETVAGNADGSQVFSLVKLMQITKAAMPSGDLSPDDARFALLERKLDAIVQAVTPEKIQQPRNLVLNEIANWVDMDKTPSMRVGKTTISFNKNSITVRPGGGMIHRFANMASLEGSDFWKSLSPTAQNDIVRSIATFSPDFSSF
;
A
#
# COMPACT_ATOMS: atom_id res chain seq x y z
N MET A 1 -26.41 69.14 -35.48
CA MET A 1 -26.29 68.61 -34.10
C MET A 1 -26.65 67.13 -34.15
N ALA A 2 -25.67 66.27 -34.45
CA ALA A 2 -25.80 64.83 -34.34
C ALA A 2 -25.28 64.43 -32.95
N LYS A 3 -26.04 63.63 -32.21
CA LYS A 3 -25.65 63.09 -30.91
C LYS A 3 -24.85 61.81 -31.14
N ASP A 4 -23.59 61.81 -30.75
CA ASP A 4 -22.76 60.63 -30.68
C ASP A 4 -23.29 59.67 -29.61
N ALA A 5 -23.52 58.43 -30.02
CA ALA A 5 -23.86 57.32 -29.14
C ALA A 5 -22.55 56.70 -28.63
N GLU A 6 -22.21 56.96 -27.36
CA GLU A 6 -21.15 56.23 -26.68
C GLU A 6 -21.57 54.77 -26.52
N THR A 7 -20.74 53.89 -27.07
CA THR A 7 -20.85 52.43 -26.94
C THR A 7 -20.20 52.02 -25.62
N PRO A 8 -20.87 51.27 -24.73
CA PRO A 8 -20.25 50.87 -23.46
C PRO A 8 -19.19 49.80 -23.71
N THR A 9 -17.97 50.15 -23.33
CA THR A 9 -16.76 49.34 -23.36
C THR A 9 -16.86 48.08 -22.51
N GLY A 10 -16.54 46.94 -23.13
CA GLY A 10 -15.77 45.83 -22.56
C GLY A 10 -16.28 45.17 -21.27
N ARG A 11 -16.99 44.05 -21.41
CA ARG A 11 -17.05 43.03 -20.35
C ARG A 11 -15.63 42.50 -20.10
N LYS A 12 -15.04 42.76 -18.93
CA LYS A 12 -13.89 42.00 -18.41
C LYS A 12 -14.29 40.52 -18.38
N SER A 13 -13.56 39.67 -19.09
CA SER A 13 -13.65 38.22 -18.95
C SER A 13 -13.34 37.86 -17.50
N ALA A 14 -14.24 37.12 -16.85
CA ALA A 14 -13.96 36.52 -15.55
C ALA A 14 -12.83 35.49 -15.73
N GLU A 15 -11.62 35.82 -15.29
CA GLU A 15 -10.53 34.85 -15.21
C GLU A 15 -10.94 33.73 -14.25
N THR A 16 -10.74 32.48 -14.66
CA THR A 16 -10.93 31.32 -13.79
C THR A 16 -10.04 31.46 -12.54
N PRO A 17 -10.58 31.24 -11.33
CA PRO A 17 -9.79 31.37 -10.10
C PRO A 17 -8.62 30.39 -10.13
N LYS A 18 -7.42 30.88 -9.79
CA LYS A 18 -6.23 30.04 -9.66
C LYS A 18 -6.35 29.18 -8.41
N ILE A 19 -5.99 27.91 -8.52
CA ILE A 19 -6.19 26.93 -7.44
C ILE A 19 -4.89 26.73 -6.66
N CYS A 20 -4.98 26.84 -5.34
CA CYS A 20 -3.96 26.39 -4.41
C CYS A 20 -4.39 25.04 -3.81
N PHE A 21 -3.67 23.98 -4.15
CA PHE A 21 -3.93 22.65 -3.61
C PHE A 21 -3.19 22.46 -2.27
N VAL A 22 -3.90 22.04 -1.23
CA VAL A 22 -3.37 21.87 0.12
C VAL A 22 -3.18 20.40 0.44
N MET A 23 -1.93 20.03 0.72
CA MET A 23 -1.49 18.71 1.15
C MET A 23 -1.12 18.79 2.62
N MET A 24 -1.90 18.17 3.49
CA MET A 24 -1.72 18.27 4.95
C MET A 24 -2.20 17.01 5.67
N PRO A 25 -1.83 16.79 6.94
CA PRO A 25 -2.45 15.75 7.75
C PRO A 25 -3.96 16.00 7.88
N ILE A 26 -4.79 14.99 7.56
CA ILE A 26 -6.26 15.13 7.57
C ILE A 26 -6.89 14.46 8.80
N SER A 27 -6.25 13.40 9.30
CA SER A 27 -6.70 12.64 10.46
C SER A 27 -6.14 13.20 11.76
N ASP A 28 -6.80 12.88 12.87
CA ASP A 28 -6.22 13.09 14.20
C ASP A 28 -4.91 12.30 14.32
N VAL A 29 -3.94 12.89 15.00
CA VAL A 29 -2.60 12.34 15.20
C VAL A 29 -2.27 12.38 16.68
N ASP A 30 -1.68 11.30 17.20
CA ASP A 30 -1.23 11.23 18.58
C ASP A 30 -0.29 12.39 18.92
N GLY A 31 -0.51 13.00 20.09
CA GLY A 31 0.21 14.20 20.53
C GLY A 31 -0.44 15.52 20.13
N TYR A 32 -1.55 15.50 19.38
CA TYR A 32 -2.33 16.69 19.03
C TYR A 32 -3.76 16.62 19.59
N PRO A 33 -4.40 17.77 19.85
CA PRO A 33 -5.83 17.81 20.15
C PRO A 33 -6.68 17.23 19.01
N ALA A 34 -7.83 16.65 19.33
CA ALA A 34 -8.77 16.17 18.31
C ALA A 34 -9.22 17.33 17.41
N GLY A 35 -9.21 17.12 16.10
CA GLY A 35 -9.54 18.14 15.11
C GLY A 35 -8.44 19.19 14.88
N HIS A 36 -7.25 19.04 15.47
CA HIS A 36 -6.17 20.03 15.37
C HIS A 36 -5.88 20.47 13.93
N PHE A 37 -5.68 19.54 13.00
CA PHE A 37 -5.36 19.89 11.62
C PHE A 37 -6.53 20.49 10.84
N ARG A 38 -7.78 20.21 11.26
CA ARG A 38 -8.95 20.95 10.75
C ARG A 38 -8.90 22.41 11.18
N GLU A 39 -8.47 22.69 12.41
CA GLU A 39 -8.25 24.06 12.88
C GLU A 39 -7.06 24.72 12.19
N VAL A 40 -5.95 24.02 11.95
CA VAL A 40 -4.83 24.52 11.13
C VAL A 40 -5.34 24.94 9.75
N TYR A 41 -6.14 24.10 9.09
CA TYR A 41 -6.69 24.44 7.78
C TYR A 41 -7.54 25.72 7.82
N ALA A 42 -8.58 25.73 8.66
CA ALA A 42 -9.56 26.81 8.72
C ALA A 42 -9.00 28.12 9.30
N GLN A 43 -8.07 28.01 10.25
CA GLN A 43 -7.51 29.16 10.95
C GLN A 43 -6.12 29.56 10.47
N LEU A 44 -5.44 28.86 9.56
CA LEU A 44 -4.11 29.29 9.12
C LEU A 44 -4.01 29.26 7.60
N ILE A 45 -4.29 28.11 7.01
CA ILE A 45 -4.00 27.88 5.59
C ILE A 45 -5.02 28.57 4.69
N GLU A 46 -6.31 28.26 4.84
CA GLU A 46 -7.37 28.79 3.97
C GLU A 46 -7.42 30.34 3.99
N PRO A 47 -7.34 31.02 5.15
CA PRO A 47 -7.30 32.49 5.17
C PRO A 47 -6.08 33.07 4.47
N ALA A 48 -4.89 32.48 4.63
CA ALA A 48 -3.66 32.97 4.01
C ALA A 48 -3.68 32.78 2.48
N VAL A 49 -4.17 31.63 2.02
CA VAL A 49 -4.35 31.32 0.59
C VAL A 49 -5.35 32.27 -0.06
N THR A 50 -6.50 32.48 0.59
CA THR A 50 -7.54 33.38 0.10
C THR A 50 -7.05 34.82 0.05
N GLN A 51 -6.27 35.25 1.06
CA GLN A 51 -5.66 36.57 1.09
C GLN A 51 -4.66 36.79 -0.06
N ALA A 52 -3.96 35.73 -0.48
CA ALA A 52 -3.07 35.75 -1.64
C ALA A 52 -3.81 35.67 -3.00
N GLY A 53 -5.15 35.62 -3.00
CA GLY A 53 -5.98 35.63 -4.22
C GLY A 53 -6.17 34.26 -4.88
N TYR A 54 -5.96 33.16 -4.15
CA TYR A 54 -6.17 31.79 -4.65
C TYR A 54 -7.41 31.16 -4.03
N GLU A 55 -8.02 30.23 -4.78
CA GLU A 55 -9.02 29.32 -4.22
C GLU A 55 -8.32 28.15 -3.52
N CYS A 56 -8.68 27.90 -2.26
CA CYS A 56 -8.07 26.85 -1.45
C CYS A 56 -8.78 25.50 -1.69
N SER A 57 -8.08 24.52 -2.25
CA SER A 57 -8.59 23.16 -2.47
C SER A 57 -7.87 22.18 -1.55
N LEU A 58 -8.58 21.64 -0.56
CA LEU A 58 -8.04 20.59 0.31
C LEU A 58 -8.04 19.22 -0.39
N ALA A 59 -7.00 18.43 -0.18
CA ALA A 59 -7.02 17.01 -0.51
C ALA A 59 -8.05 16.29 0.38
N THR A 60 -9.23 15.94 -0.15
CA THR A 60 -10.22 15.14 0.61
C THR A 60 -10.05 13.66 0.29
N SER A 61 -10.00 12.80 1.32
CA SER A 61 -10.05 11.35 1.15
C SER A 61 -11.47 10.89 0.82
N THR A 62 -11.76 10.58 -0.44
CA THR A 62 -12.99 9.85 -0.81
C THR A 62 -12.82 8.36 -0.46
N ASN A 63 -13.77 7.74 0.22
CA ASN A 63 -13.70 6.37 0.80
C ASN A 63 -13.39 5.17 -0.13
N SER A 64 -12.93 5.39 -1.36
CA SER A 64 -12.60 4.35 -2.32
C SER A 64 -11.09 4.17 -2.41
N ALA A 65 -10.52 3.23 -1.63
CA ALA A 65 -9.07 2.99 -1.49
C ALA A 65 -8.26 2.79 -2.79
N HIS A 66 -8.91 2.57 -3.94
CA HIS A 66 -8.25 2.42 -5.24
C HIS A 66 -8.32 3.67 -6.15
N MET A 67 -9.13 4.68 -5.81
CA MET A 67 -9.44 5.80 -6.71
C MET A 67 -8.90 7.15 -6.20
N ILE A 68 -8.54 7.26 -4.92
CA ILE A 68 -8.05 8.51 -4.31
C ILE A 68 -6.75 8.98 -4.95
N HIS A 69 -5.81 8.05 -5.17
CA HIS A 69 -4.47 8.43 -5.59
C HIS A 69 -4.44 9.10 -6.96
N LEU A 70 -5.28 8.71 -7.92
CA LEU A 70 -5.23 9.30 -9.26
C LEU A 70 -5.69 10.77 -9.26
N ASP A 71 -6.77 11.09 -8.53
CA ASP A 71 -7.28 12.46 -8.44
C ASP A 71 -6.30 13.36 -7.67
N VAL A 72 -5.79 12.88 -6.54
CA VAL A 72 -4.78 13.62 -5.77
C VAL A 72 -3.51 13.84 -6.60
N VAL A 73 -2.95 12.80 -7.23
CA VAL A 73 -1.77 12.91 -8.11
C VAL A 73 -2.02 13.93 -9.22
N THR A 74 -3.20 13.89 -9.84
CA THR A 74 -3.56 14.83 -10.91
C THR A 74 -3.60 16.25 -10.37
N LYS A 75 -4.29 16.50 -9.26
CA LYS A 75 -4.38 17.83 -8.63
C LYS A 75 -3.02 18.37 -8.20
N VAL A 76 -2.20 17.54 -7.57
CA VAL A 76 -0.81 17.89 -7.19
C VAL A 76 0.03 18.25 -8.41
N ALA A 77 -0.10 17.50 -9.50
CA ALA A 77 0.62 17.74 -10.73
C ALA A 77 0.12 18.97 -11.49
N THR A 78 -1.18 19.28 -11.45
CA THR A 78 -1.79 20.33 -12.28
C THR A 78 -1.93 21.67 -11.58
N ALA A 79 -2.15 21.71 -10.27
CA ALA A 79 -2.43 22.94 -9.50
C ALA A 79 -1.39 24.05 -9.73
N ASP A 80 -1.88 25.29 -9.77
CA ASP A 80 -1.07 26.49 -9.96
C ASP A 80 -0.07 26.67 -8.81
N LEU A 81 -0.53 26.37 -7.60
CA LEU A 81 0.23 26.46 -6.36
C LEU A 81 -0.10 25.26 -5.46
N CYS A 82 0.90 24.81 -4.70
CA CYS A 82 0.67 23.85 -3.62
C CYS A 82 1.16 24.40 -2.28
N ILE A 83 0.42 24.11 -1.20
CA ILE A 83 0.93 24.19 0.18
C ILE A 83 1.13 22.77 0.69
N CYS A 84 2.32 22.50 1.22
CA CYS A 84 2.63 21.25 1.92
C CYS A 84 2.79 21.52 3.41
N ASP A 85 1.90 20.95 4.22
CA ASP A 85 2.07 20.92 5.68
C ASP A 85 2.88 19.70 6.10
N MET A 86 4.16 19.92 6.37
CA MET A 86 5.14 18.90 6.71
C MET A 86 5.03 18.44 8.18
N SER A 87 4.06 18.96 8.93
CA SER A 87 3.82 18.60 10.32
C SER A 87 3.56 17.10 10.47
N THR A 88 3.95 16.54 11.62
CA THR A 88 3.88 15.09 11.93
C THR A 88 4.75 14.18 11.07
N ASN A 89 5.49 14.71 10.09
CA ASN A 89 6.17 13.93 9.06
C ASN A 89 5.23 12.92 8.36
N ASN A 90 4.03 13.39 8.01
CA ASN A 90 2.97 12.53 7.48
C ASN A 90 3.40 11.85 6.15
N PRO A 91 3.42 10.51 6.07
CA PRO A 91 3.86 9.80 4.86
C PRO A 91 3.07 10.11 3.60
N ASN A 92 1.77 10.43 3.72
CA ASN A 92 0.94 10.77 2.56
C ASN A 92 1.34 12.13 2.00
N VAL A 93 1.51 13.13 2.86
CA VAL A 93 1.96 14.47 2.46
C VAL A 93 3.37 14.40 1.84
N MET A 94 4.25 13.58 2.41
CA MET A 94 5.59 13.33 1.84
C MET A 94 5.53 12.75 0.43
N PHE A 95 4.64 11.78 0.20
CA PHE A 95 4.44 11.18 -1.11
C PHE A 95 3.93 12.20 -2.13
N GLU A 96 2.91 12.97 -1.77
CA GLU A 96 2.32 14.02 -2.62
C GLU A 96 3.36 15.12 -2.92
N TYR A 97 4.14 15.54 -1.93
CA TYR A 97 5.23 16.49 -2.14
C TYR A 97 6.31 15.95 -3.08
N GLY A 98 6.68 14.67 -2.96
CA GLY A 98 7.62 14.02 -3.88
C GLY A 98 7.14 14.02 -5.33
N ILE A 99 5.83 13.84 -5.55
CA ILE A 99 5.24 13.99 -6.90
C ILE A 99 5.34 15.44 -7.36
N ARG A 100 4.97 16.41 -6.51
CA ARG A 100 5.04 17.85 -6.85
C ARG A 100 6.45 18.28 -7.26
N GLN A 101 7.46 17.77 -6.56
CA GLN A 101 8.88 17.97 -6.87
C GLN A 101 9.22 17.55 -8.31
N ALA A 102 8.66 16.43 -8.79
CA ALA A 102 8.90 15.93 -10.14
C ALA A 102 8.38 16.87 -11.24
N PHE A 103 7.28 17.58 -10.97
CA PHE A 103 6.66 18.51 -11.92
C PHE A 103 7.25 19.91 -11.91
N ASP A 104 8.11 20.23 -10.93
CA ASP A 104 8.75 21.54 -10.78
C ASP A 104 7.75 22.69 -10.93
N LYS A 105 6.80 22.77 -9.99
CA LYS A 105 5.81 23.85 -9.93
C LYS A 105 5.76 24.53 -8.54
N PRO A 106 5.29 25.79 -8.46
CA PRO A 106 5.29 26.61 -7.24
C PRO A 106 4.73 25.86 -6.03
N THR A 107 5.51 25.85 -4.95
CA THR A 107 5.18 25.10 -3.74
C THR A 107 5.70 25.83 -2.49
N VAL A 108 4.83 26.02 -1.50
CA VAL A 108 5.17 26.60 -0.20
C VAL A 108 5.12 25.51 0.86
N LEU A 109 6.19 25.39 1.65
CA LEU A 109 6.27 24.45 2.75
C LEU A 109 5.92 25.15 4.06
N ILE A 110 5.07 24.52 4.85
CA ILE A 110 4.79 24.91 6.22
C ILE A 110 5.05 23.73 7.16
N ARG A 111 5.29 24.03 8.44
CA ARG A 111 5.51 23.02 9.47
C ARG A 111 5.18 23.61 10.82
N ASP A 112 4.68 22.81 11.74
CA ASP A 112 4.49 23.26 13.11
C ASP A 112 5.84 23.43 13.87
N SER A 113 5.73 23.96 15.08
CA SER A 113 6.89 24.27 15.93
C SER A 113 7.51 23.04 16.63
N ILE A 114 6.86 21.88 16.58
CA ILE A 114 7.26 20.68 17.34
C ILE A 114 7.72 19.52 16.45
N THR A 115 7.41 19.56 15.16
CA THR A 115 7.78 18.54 14.19
C THR A 115 9.24 18.72 13.80
N THR A 116 10.04 17.71 14.09
CA THR A 116 11.43 17.65 13.65
C THR A 116 11.52 17.48 12.15
N ARG A 117 12.38 18.28 11.53
CA ARG A 117 12.64 18.24 10.10
C ARG A 117 13.42 16.98 9.70
N ILE A 118 12.98 16.33 8.62
CA ILE A 118 13.68 15.18 8.05
C ILE A 118 14.78 15.62 7.08
N PHE A 119 15.78 14.76 6.89
CA PHE A 119 16.98 15.08 6.11
C PHE A 119 16.67 15.46 4.66
N ASP A 120 15.79 14.72 3.99
CA ASP A 120 15.52 14.87 2.55
C ASP A 120 14.88 16.21 2.16
N VAL A 121 14.18 16.87 3.09
CA VAL A 121 13.54 18.18 2.86
C VAL A 121 14.31 19.34 3.47
N ASN A 122 15.45 19.06 4.11
CA ASN A 122 16.19 20.06 4.87
C ASN A 122 16.80 21.17 3.99
N GLY A 123 16.99 20.90 2.70
CA GLY A 123 17.45 21.89 1.73
C GLY A 123 16.43 22.96 1.36
N PHE A 124 15.13 22.75 1.64
CA PHE A 124 14.05 23.68 1.27
C PHE A 124 13.63 24.50 2.48
N ARG A 125 13.22 25.76 2.30
CA ARG A 125 12.73 26.60 3.41
C ARG A 125 11.29 26.25 3.73
N ASP A 126 10.96 26.17 5.02
CA ASP A 126 9.58 26.06 5.51
C ASP A 126 9.22 27.26 6.38
N ILE A 127 7.92 27.53 6.47
CA ILE A 127 7.35 28.52 7.38
C ILE A 127 6.89 27.77 8.62
N THR A 128 7.50 28.09 9.76
CA THR A 128 7.13 27.48 11.03
C THR A 128 5.92 28.19 11.64
N TYR A 129 4.91 27.45 12.08
CA TYR A 129 3.77 27.97 12.84
C TYR A 129 3.67 27.33 14.24
N ASP A 130 2.98 27.99 15.15
CA ASP A 130 2.78 27.50 16.52
C ASP A 130 1.70 26.41 16.56
N HIS A 131 2.07 25.18 16.92
CA HIS A 131 1.14 24.06 17.07
C HIS A 131 0.03 24.30 18.11
N THR A 132 0.18 25.28 19.02
CA THR A 132 -0.88 25.60 19.99
C THR A 132 -1.97 26.52 19.42
N LEU A 133 -1.81 27.01 18.19
CA LEU A 133 -2.82 27.80 17.48
C LEU A 133 -3.26 29.07 18.24
N ARG A 134 -2.37 29.66 19.05
CA ARG A 134 -2.64 30.93 19.72
C ARG A 134 -2.84 32.05 18.69
N ILE A 135 -3.94 32.79 18.82
CA ILE A 135 -4.40 33.81 17.85
C ILE A 135 -3.27 34.77 17.44
N GLY A 136 -2.49 35.30 18.40
CA GLY A 136 -1.40 36.22 18.09
C GLY A 136 -0.32 35.63 17.18
N ASN A 137 0.02 34.35 17.37
CA ASN A 137 1.01 33.62 16.58
C ASN A 137 0.43 33.16 15.24
N ILE A 138 -0.85 32.84 15.19
CA ILE A 138 -1.54 32.50 13.94
C ILE A 138 -1.52 33.68 12.98
N LEU A 139 -1.82 34.90 13.46
CA LEU A 139 -1.90 36.06 12.57
C LEU A 139 -0.56 36.38 11.90
N SER A 140 0.55 36.27 12.64
CA SER A 140 1.89 36.45 12.08
C SER A 140 2.28 35.30 11.14
N ALA A 141 1.92 34.06 11.46
CA ALA A 141 2.12 32.92 10.57
C ALA A 141 1.31 33.05 9.28
N ARG A 142 0.03 33.46 9.34
CA ARG A 142 -0.82 33.75 8.15
C ARG A 142 -0.17 34.78 7.24
N ALA A 143 0.30 35.88 7.80
CA ALA A 143 0.97 36.93 7.03
C ALA A 143 2.25 36.41 6.37
N SER A 144 3.01 35.57 7.08
CA SER A 144 4.22 34.94 6.56
C SER A 144 3.92 33.96 5.42
N ILE A 145 2.87 33.15 5.55
CA ILE A 145 2.41 32.23 4.50
C ILE A 145 1.95 33.02 3.27
N THR A 146 1.12 34.04 3.46
CA THR A 146 0.63 34.90 2.36
C THR A 146 1.79 35.51 1.58
N LYS A 147 2.75 36.10 2.30
CA LYS A 147 3.96 36.68 1.69
C LYS A 147 4.79 35.64 0.94
N ALA A 148 4.97 34.45 1.51
CA ALA A 148 5.72 33.39 0.86
C ALA A 148 5.04 32.89 -0.42
N ILE A 149 3.70 32.83 -0.45
CA ILE A 149 2.94 32.52 -1.67
C ILE A 149 3.24 33.57 -2.75
N GLU A 150 3.13 34.85 -2.43
CA GLU A 150 3.40 35.95 -3.35
C GLU A 150 4.83 35.90 -3.90
N GLU A 151 5.83 35.71 -3.03
CA GLU A 151 7.24 35.60 -3.40
C GLU A 151 7.52 34.35 -4.27
N THR A 152 6.92 33.21 -3.93
CA THR A 152 7.09 31.95 -4.69
C THR A 152 6.53 32.10 -6.10
N VAL A 153 5.36 32.73 -6.25
CA VAL A 153 4.71 32.93 -7.53
C VAL A 153 5.48 33.95 -8.39
N ALA A 154 5.92 35.05 -7.78
CA ALA A 154 6.75 36.06 -8.46
C ALA A 154 8.09 35.46 -8.92
N GLY A 155 8.77 34.72 -8.04
CA GLY A 155 10.05 34.07 -8.32
C GLY A 155 9.97 32.89 -9.30
N ASN A 156 8.77 32.34 -9.51
CA ASN A 156 8.52 31.37 -10.56
C ASN A 156 8.39 32.04 -11.93
N ALA A 157 7.84 33.26 -11.99
CA ALA A 157 7.69 34.01 -13.24
C ALA A 157 9.03 34.50 -13.80
N ASP A 158 9.97 34.88 -12.94
CA ASP A 158 11.32 35.31 -13.33
C ASP A 158 12.35 34.16 -13.36
N GLY A 159 11.94 32.95 -12.96
CA GLY A 159 12.76 31.74 -12.95
C GLY A 159 13.80 31.67 -11.84
N SER A 160 13.92 32.70 -11.00
CA SER A 160 14.99 32.86 -9.99
C SER A 160 14.87 31.91 -8.80
N GLN A 161 13.65 31.46 -8.47
CA GLN A 161 13.43 30.62 -7.30
C GLN A 161 13.49 29.13 -7.60
N VAL A 162 14.12 28.39 -6.68
CA VAL A 162 14.23 26.94 -6.75
C VAL A 162 13.41 26.32 -5.62
N PHE A 163 12.27 25.75 -6.00
CA PHE A 163 11.38 25.02 -5.11
C PHE A 163 11.40 23.51 -5.38
N SER A 164 12.22 23.03 -6.34
CA SER A 164 12.39 21.59 -6.59
C SER A 164 13.83 21.11 -6.78
N LEU A 165 14.10 19.86 -6.41
CA LEU A 165 15.37 19.19 -6.67
C LEU A 165 15.60 18.99 -8.17
N VAL A 166 14.53 18.76 -8.94
CA VAL A 166 14.59 18.59 -10.41
C VAL A 166 15.17 19.84 -11.06
N LYS A 167 14.75 21.03 -10.60
CA LYS A 167 15.28 22.32 -11.06
C LYS A 167 16.74 22.53 -10.65
N LEU A 168 17.14 22.14 -9.43
CA LEU A 168 18.55 22.20 -9.01
C LEU A 168 19.45 21.32 -9.87
N MET A 169 18.97 20.13 -10.22
CA MET A 169 19.73 19.19 -11.03
C MET A 169 19.69 19.50 -12.53
N GLN A 170 18.94 20.53 -12.96
CA GLN A 170 18.69 20.85 -14.37
C GLN A 170 18.18 19.65 -15.18
N ILE A 171 17.38 18.79 -14.54
CA ILE A 171 16.81 17.59 -15.17
C ILE A 171 15.46 17.96 -15.80
N THR A 172 15.11 17.25 -16.88
CA THR A 172 13.80 17.39 -17.51
C THR A 172 12.68 17.11 -16.50
N LYS A 173 11.82 18.10 -16.27
CA LYS A 173 10.63 17.95 -15.44
C LYS A 173 9.64 16.95 -16.02
N ALA A 174 8.88 16.31 -15.15
CA ALA A 174 7.77 15.47 -15.57
C ALA A 174 6.74 16.29 -16.36
N ALA A 175 6.20 15.69 -17.41
CA ALA A 175 5.10 16.25 -18.19
C ALA A 175 3.92 15.29 -18.12
N MET A 176 2.72 15.85 -17.98
CA MET A 176 1.51 15.05 -18.17
C MET A 176 1.47 14.62 -19.65
N PRO A 177 1.16 13.35 -19.95
CA PRO A 177 0.99 12.90 -21.33
C PRO A 177 -0.06 13.78 -22.04
N SER A 178 0.30 14.33 -23.20
CA SER A 178 -0.61 15.10 -24.05
C SER A 178 -1.54 14.15 -24.78
N GLY A 179 -2.59 13.75 -24.08
CA GLY A 179 -3.71 12.94 -24.54
C GLY A 179 -4.71 12.90 -23.39
N ASP A 180 -6.01 13.01 -23.68
CA ASP A 180 -7.07 12.90 -22.69
C ASP A 180 -7.08 11.46 -22.12
N LEU A 181 -6.14 11.13 -21.23
CA LEU A 181 -6.28 10.00 -20.35
C LEU A 181 -7.36 10.42 -19.35
N SER A 182 -8.60 10.06 -19.68
CA SER A 182 -9.68 10.15 -18.74
C SER A 182 -9.24 9.38 -17.49
N PRO A 183 -9.60 9.84 -16.27
CA PRO A 183 -9.50 9.01 -15.07
C PRO A 183 -10.04 7.58 -15.28
N ASP A 184 -10.96 7.40 -16.23
CA ASP A 184 -11.47 6.10 -16.63
C ASP A 184 -10.47 5.23 -17.42
N ASP A 185 -9.61 5.79 -18.27
CA ASP A 185 -8.63 5.01 -19.05
C ASP A 185 -7.58 4.37 -18.15
N ALA A 186 -7.09 5.10 -17.14
CA ALA A 186 -6.19 4.55 -16.12
C ALA A 186 -6.89 3.46 -15.28
N ARG A 187 -8.20 3.62 -15.01
CA ARG A 187 -9.01 2.60 -14.33
C ARG A 187 -9.17 1.35 -15.18
N PHE A 188 -9.46 1.49 -16.47
CA PHE A 188 -9.58 0.38 -17.41
C PHE A 188 -8.26 -0.38 -17.51
N ALA A 189 -7.12 0.30 -17.63
CA ALA A 189 -5.81 -0.36 -17.67
C ALA A 189 -5.48 -1.15 -16.39
N LEU A 190 -5.87 -0.63 -15.21
CA LEU A 190 -5.69 -1.36 -13.95
C LEU A 190 -6.64 -2.57 -13.85
N LEU A 191 -7.89 -2.39 -14.29
CA LEU A 191 -8.88 -3.46 -14.32
C LEU A 191 -8.45 -4.58 -15.27
N GLU A 192 -7.96 -4.25 -16.47
CA GLU A 192 -7.39 -5.21 -17.42
C GLU A 192 -6.25 -6.02 -16.77
N ARG A 193 -5.28 -5.36 -16.15
CA ARG A 193 -4.18 -6.06 -15.46
C ARG A 193 -4.65 -6.96 -14.31
N LYS A 194 -5.64 -6.52 -13.53
CA LYS A 194 -6.22 -7.35 -12.47
C LYS A 194 -7.01 -8.53 -13.05
N LEU A 195 -7.71 -8.33 -14.16
CA LEU A 195 -8.43 -9.37 -14.88
C LEU A 195 -7.45 -10.41 -15.43
N ASP A 196 -6.36 -9.98 -16.06
CA ASP A 196 -5.29 -10.84 -16.56
C ASP A 196 -4.67 -11.67 -15.43
N ALA A 197 -4.43 -11.07 -14.26
CA ALA A 197 -3.94 -11.79 -13.09
C ALA A 197 -4.92 -12.86 -12.58
N ILE A 198 -6.22 -12.57 -12.59
CA ILE A 198 -7.27 -13.55 -12.25
C ILE A 198 -7.32 -14.65 -13.30
N VAL A 199 -7.29 -14.32 -14.59
CA VAL A 199 -7.29 -15.30 -15.69
C VAL A 199 -6.08 -16.24 -15.59
N GLN A 200 -4.89 -15.72 -15.25
CA GLN A 200 -3.69 -16.51 -15.01
C GLN A 200 -3.75 -17.37 -13.72
N ALA A 201 -4.57 -16.98 -12.75
CA ALA A 201 -4.80 -17.78 -11.54
C ALA A 201 -5.82 -18.90 -11.76
N VAL A 202 -6.75 -18.73 -12.70
CA VAL A 202 -7.87 -19.64 -13.01
C VAL A 202 -7.54 -20.56 -14.21
N THR A 203 -6.27 -20.65 -14.62
CA THR A 203 -5.89 -21.57 -15.71
C THR A 203 -6.25 -23.03 -15.38
N PRO A 204 -6.73 -23.82 -16.36
CA PRO A 204 -7.17 -25.21 -16.14
C PRO A 204 -6.11 -26.08 -15.46
N GLU A 205 -4.83 -25.81 -15.71
CA GLU A 205 -3.68 -26.53 -15.15
C GLU A 205 -3.58 -26.38 -13.63
N LYS A 206 -3.91 -25.21 -13.06
CA LYS A 206 -3.89 -24.98 -11.60
C LYS A 206 -5.11 -25.55 -10.90
N ILE A 207 -6.24 -25.64 -11.60
CA ILE A 207 -7.49 -26.23 -11.07
C ILE A 207 -7.43 -27.77 -11.02
N GLN A 208 -6.61 -28.42 -11.87
CA GLN A 208 -6.45 -29.88 -11.89
C GLN A 208 -5.52 -30.44 -10.81
N GLN A 209 -4.65 -29.62 -10.20
CA GLN A 209 -3.70 -30.06 -9.18
C GLN A 209 -4.32 -30.78 -7.97
N PRO A 210 -5.40 -30.29 -7.32
CA PRO A 210 -6.00 -30.99 -6.19
C PRO A 210 -6.66 -32.33 -6.57
N ARG A 211 -7.13 -32.47 -7.81
CA ARG A 211 -7.81 -33.70 -8.27
C ARG A 211 -6.81 -34.84 -8.54
N ASN A 212 -5.63 -34.50 -9.04
CA ASN A 212 -4.55 -35.47 -9.30
C ASN A 212 -3.87 -35.96 -8.01
N LEU A 213 -3.78 -35.12 -6.98
CA LEU A 213 -3.25 -35.52 -5.67
C LEU A 213 -4.12 -36.57 -4.99
N VAL A 214 -5.44 -36.36 -4.98
CA VAL A 214 -6.40 -37.31 -4.38
C VAL A 214 -6.44 -38.65 -5.14
N LEU A 215 -6.36 -38.63 -6.48
CA LEU A 215 -6.34 -39.86 -7.27
C LEU A 215 -5.04 -40.67 -7.11
N ASN A 216 -3.89 -39.99 -6.99
CA ASN A 216 -2.61 -40.65 -6.69
C ASN A 216 -2.56 -41.21 -5.27
N GLU A 217 -3.20 -40.54 -4.29
CA GLU A 217 -3.38 -41.10 -2.96
C GLU A 217 -4.25 -42.35 -3.02
N ILE A 218 -5.39 -42.35 -3.72
CA ILE A 218 -6.29 -43.51 -3.83
C ILE A 218 -5.62 -44.69 -4.56
N ALA A 219 -4.85 -44.45 -5.62
CA ALA A 219 -4.15 -45.51 -6.36
C ALA A 219 -3.12 -46.26 -5.50
N ASN A 220 -2.46 -45.57 -4.56
CA ASN A 220 -1.52 -46.18 -3.62
C ASN A 220 -2.18 -47.11 -2.59
N TRP A 221 -3.51 -47.08 -2.45
CA TRP A 221 -4.23 -47.90 -1.46
C TRP A 221 -4.65 -49.26 -2.02
N VAL A 222 -4.65 -49.42 -3.34
CA VAL A 222 -5.10 -50.65 -4.04
C VAL A 222 -4.02 -51.75 -4.04
N ASP A 223 -2.75 -51.42 -3.77
CA ASP A 223 -1.63 -52.38 -3.79
C ASP A 223 -1.39 -53.10 -2.44
N MET A 224 -2.23 -52.84 -1.42
CA MET A 224 -2.06 -53.34 -0.05
C MET A 224 -2.28 -54.86 0.14
N ASP A 225 -2.95 -55.54 -0.79
CA ASP A 225 -3.27 -56.97 -0.64
C ASP A 225 -2.11 -57.91 -1.05
N LYS A 226 -1.01 -57.38 -1.59
CA LYS A 226 0.16 -58.16 -2.03
C LYS A 226 1.43 -57.95 -1.20
N THR A 227 1.38 -57.09 -0.19
CA THR A 227 2.55 -56.71 0.60
C THR A 227 2.73 -57.65 1.80
N PRO A 228 3.98 -57.98 2.20
CA PRO A 228 4.24 -58.76 3.41
C PRO A 228 3.51 -58.12 4.59
N SER A 229 2.81 -58.93 5.38
CA SER A 229 2.04 -58.43 6.51
C SER A 229 2.14 -59.35 7.72
N MET A 230 1.97 -58.77 8.91
CA MET A 230 1.89 -59.51 10.17
C MET A 230 0.66 -59.08 10.96
N ARG A 231 0.22 -59.93 11.89
CA ARG A 231 -0.89 -59.63 12.80
C ARG A 231 -0.41 -59.57 14.23
N VAL A 232 -0.82 -58.51 14.93
CA VAL A 232 -0.63 -58.36 16.37
C VAL A 232 -2.01 -58.14 16.98
N GLY A 233 -2.55 -59.16 17.64
CA GLY A 233 -3.94 -59.16 18.10
C GLY A 233 -4.94 -59.01 16.94
N LYS A 234 -5.79 -57.98 17.00
CA LYS A 234 -6.77 -57.64 15.95
C LYS A 234 -6.20 -56.71 14.87
N THR A 235 -4.95 -56.30 14.97
CA THR A 235 -4.34 -55.31 14.08
C THR A 235 -3.47 -55.99 13.04
N THR A 236 -3.65 -55.63 11.76
CA THR A 236 -2.79 -56.06 10.65
C THR A 236 -1.79 -54.95 10.33
N ILE A 237 -0.52 -55.31 10.26
CA ILE A 237 0.59 -54.43 9.90
C ILE A 237 1.09 -54.88 8.52
N SER A 238 1.16 -53.97 7.56
CA SER A 238 1.64 -54.24 6.20
C SER A 238 2.93 -53.46 5.95
N PHE A 239 3.93 -54.16 5.43
CA PHE A 239 5.28 -53.67 5.20
C PHE A 239 5.42 -53.32 3.72
N ASN A 240 5.49 -52.02 3.40
CA ASN A 240 5.87 -51.56 2.07
C ASN A 240 7.33 -51.13 2.08
N LYS A 241 7.95 -51.08 0.90
CA LYS A 241 9.37 -50.71 0.73
C LYS A 241 9.75 -49.42 1.48
N ASN A 242 8.89 -48.40 1.45
CA ASN A 242 9.16 -47.06 2.00
C ASN A 242 8.14 -46.61 3.07
N SER A 243 7.23 -47.47 3.53
CA SER A 243 6.23 -47.06 4.53
C SER A 243 5.57 -48.25 5.22
N ILE A 244 5.23 -48.09 6.49
CA ILE A 244 4.51 -49.10 7.27
C ILE A 244 3.06 -48.69 7.41
N THR A 245 2.14 -49.63 7.19
CA THR A 245 0.71 -49.36 7.34
C THR A 245 0.10 -50.24 8.41
N VAL A 246 -0.61 -49.62 9.35
CA VAL A 246 -1.25 -50.29 10.49
C VAL A 246 -2.77 -50.18 10.32
N ARG A 247 -3.45 -51.32 10.29
CA ARG A 247 -4.91 -51.44 10.17
C ARG A 247 -5.47 -52.16 11.39
N PRO A 248 -6.03 -51.44 12.38
CA PRO A 248 -6.77 -52.05 13.48
C PRO A 248 -8.02 -52.78 12.94
N GLY A 249 -8.42 -53.88 13.57
CA GLY A 249 -9.52 -54.77 13.13
C GLY A 249 -10.93 -54.18 13.20
N GLY A 250 -11.16 -53.10 12.43
CA GLY A 250 -12.37 -52.28 12.41
C GLY A 250 -12.09 -50.76 12.47
N GLY A 251 -10.83 -50.33 12.44
CA GLY A 251 -10.42 -48.92 12.58
C GLY A 251 -9.84 -48.32 11.31
N MET A 252 -9.56 -47.01 11.37
CA MET A 252 -8.93 -46.27 10.28
C MET A 252 -7.51 -46.79 10.00
N ILE A 253 -7.11 -46.78 8.72
CA ILE A 253 -5.77 -47.19 8.31
C ILE A 253 -4.80 -46.05 8.60
N HIS A 254 -3.72 -46.34 9.32
CA HIS A 254 -2.65 -45.38 9.62
C HIS A 254 -1.40 -45.75 8.84
N ARG A 255 -0.85 -44.81 8.08
CA ARG A 255 0.40 -44.96 7.32
C ARG A 255 1.51 -44.17 8.00
N PHE A 256 2.64 -44.81 8.20
CA PHE A 256 3.85 -44.23 8.78
C PHE A 256 4.95 -44.22 7.73
N ALA A 257 5.69 -43.12 7.65
CA ALA A 257 6.74 -42.90 6.66
C ALA A 257 8.15 -43.19 7.20
N ASN A 258 8.32 -43.19 8.52
CA ASN A 258 9.61 -43.43 9.18
C ASN A 258 9.43 -44.01 10.59
N MET A 259 10.54 -44.46 11.18
CA MET A 259 10.53 -45.10 12.49
C MET A 259 10.04 -44.16 13.61
N ALA A 260 10.46 -42.90 13.59
CA ALA A 260 10.07 -41.92 14.61
C ALA A 260 8.54 -41.71 14.67
N SER A 261 7.88 -41.61 13.52
CA SER A 261 6.42 -41.48 13.45
C SER A 261 5.68 -42.72 13.93
N LEU A 262 6.25 -43.91 13.67
CA LEU A 262 5.69 -45.16 14.13
C LEU A 262 5.84 -45.31 15.65
N GLU A 263 7.03 -45.07 16.20
CA GLU A 263 7.33 -45.16 17.64
C GLU A 263 6.54 -44.15 18.48
N GLY A 264 6.29 -42.97 17.91
CA GLY A 264 5.47 -41.93 18.54
C GLY A 264 3.99 -42.27 18.65
N SER A 265 3.50 -43.25 17.89
CA SER A 265 2.07 -43.59 17.81
C SER A 265 1.53 -44.29 19.07
N ASP A 266 0.25 -44.06 19.37
CA ASP A 266 -0.44 -44.76 20.47
C ASP A 266 -0.47 -46.27 20.27
N PHE A 267 -0.52 -46.70 19.01
CA PHE A 267 -0.38 -48.10 18.64
C PHE A 267 0.94 -48.66 19.15
N TRP A 268 2.08 -48.05 18.81
CA TRP A 268 3.39 -48.55 19.21
C TRP A 268 3.56 -48.59 20.73
N LYS A 269 3.12 -47.54 21.42
CA LYS A 269 3.16 -47.45 22.88
C LYS A 269 2.30 -48.50 23.59
N SER A 270 1.25 -49.00 22.93
CA SER A 270 0.37 -50.05 23.47
C SER A 270 0.93 -51.46 23.34
N LEU A 271 2.01 -51.66 22.58
CA LEU A 271 2.60 -52.97 22.32
C LEU A 271 3.52 -53.44 23.44
N SER A 272 3.62 -54.76 23.62
CA SER A 272 4.63 -55.34 24.52
C SER A 272 6.03 -55.19 23.92
N PRO A 273 7.10 -55.15 24.75
CA PRO A 273 8.48 -55.07 24.26
C PRO A 273 8.85 -56.20 23.30
N THR A 274 8.26 -57.39 23.48
CA THR A 274 8.43 -58.53 22.56
C THR A 274 7.81 -58.23 21.19
N ALA A 275 6.57 -57.71 21.16
CA ALA A 275 5.88 -57.38 19.92
C ALA A 275 6.55 -56.22 19.17
N GLN A 276 7.09 -55.22 19.88
CA GLN A 276 7.87 -54.14 19.27
C GLN A 276 9.12 -54.70 18.58
N ASN A 277 9.87 -55.57 19.25
CA ASN A 277 11.07 -56.19 18.67
C ASN A 277 10.76 -57.03 17.42
N ASP A 278 9.64 -57.75 17.40
CA ASP A 278 9.23 -58.55 16.24
C ASP A 278 8.85 -57.67 15.04
N ILE A 279 8.24 -56.51 15.29
CA ILE A 279 7.95 -55.52 14.25
C ILE A 279 9.25 -54.91 13.71
N VAL A 280 10.18 -54.50 14.58
CA VAL A 280 11.50 -53.97 14.15
C VAL A 280 12.23 -54.96 13.24
N ARG A 281 12.26 -56.25 13.61
CA ARG A 281 12.87 -57.29 12.77
C ARG A 281 12.17 -57.42 11.42
N SER A 282 10.86 -57.32 11.40
CA SER A 282 10.06 -57.41 10.18
C SER A 282 10.27 -56.19 9.27
N ILE A 283 10.40 -54.99 9.84
CA ILE A 283 10.77 -53.77 9.11
C ILE A 283 12.14 -53.95 8.46
N ALA A 284 13.15 -54.41 9.22
CA ALA A 284 14.49 -54.65 8.71
C ALA A 284 14.53 -55.68 7.56
N THR A 285 13.55 -56.60 7.52
CA THR A 285 13.48 -57.66 6.51
C THR A 285 12.70 -57.23 5.26
N PHE A 286 11.57 -56.54 5.44
CA PHE A 286 10.60 -56.30 4.36
C PHE A 286 10.52 -54.83 3.90
N SER A 287 11.11 -53.91 4.66
CA SER A 287 11.04 -52.46 4.43
C SER A 287 12.42 -51.81 4.56
N PRO A 288 13.39 -52.17 3.69
CA PRO A 288 14.79 -51.74 3.81
C PRO A 288 15.00 -50.22 3.66
N ASP A 289 14.08 -49.52 2.98
CA ASP A 289 14.15 -48.07 2.75
C ASP A 289 13.29 -47.29 3.76
N PHE A 290 12.78 -47.94 4.80
CA PHE A 290 12.06 -47.29 5.89
C PHE A 290 13.07 -46.63 6.84
N SER A 291 13.29 -45.33 6.63
CA SER A 291 14.27 -44.50 7.33
C SER A 291 14.06 -44.44 8.85
N SER A 292 15.17 -44.35 9.60
CA SER A 292 15.20 -44.08 11.04
C SER A 292 15.08 -42.59 11.41
N PHE A 293 15.06 -41.70 10.41
CA PHE A 293 14.87 -40.25 10.57
C PHE A 293 13.45 -39.83 10.24
#